data_AF-A0A9E6CFG1-F1
#
_entry.id   AF-A0A9E6CFG1-F1
#
_cell.length_a   1.000
_cell.length_b   1.000
_cell.length_c   1.000
_cell.angle_alpha   90.00
_cell.angle_beta   90.00
_cell.angle_gamma   90.00
#
_symmetry.space_group_name_H-M   'P 1'
#
loop_
_entity.id
_entity.type
_entity.pdbx_description
1 polymer ?
#
loop_
_entity_poly.entity_id
_entity_poly.type
_entity_poly.pdbx_seq_one_letter_code
_entity_poly.pdbx_strand_id
1 'polypeptide(L)'
;MAGALRGEVRCFATGWRFVTGLGREHPVENGFAWHHVLGVPYLPGSSVKGTVRAWAEKWAGYDDDKVQRIFGPPGTASELSVGSVIFFDALPVGPVKVQADVMTPHYAPYYQAQRPAQPPGDWFEPVPIPFLTVAPGQTFLFTIAPRRPGSQDDRRDCTLVLQWLEEALAGIGAGAKTAAGYGRFVRQPDMEKKLLERWAPRQQEEKRGESLPEETAVLPAEPASPILAEMEKDGYDSDPERFMLALTTKWLARMQSAETEAACRREIAGLLAAWYQKARPDQWKKPNKKNAPKIAAIKAAMETS
;
A
#
# COMPACT_ATOMS: atom_id res chain seq x y z
N MET A 1 -5.57 7.09 2.07
CA MET A 1 -5.15 6.70 0.70
C MET A 1 -6.13 7.11 -0.40
N ALA A 2 -7.41 6.68 -0.40
CA ALA A 2 -8.35 6.98 -1.49
C ALA A 2 -8.53 8.49 -1.75
N GLY A 3 -8.66 9.30 -0.69
CA GLY A 3 -8.78 10.76 -0.81
C GLY A 3 -7.56 11.47 -1.41
N ALA A 4 -6.35 10.93 -1.19
CA ALA A 4 -5.10 11.50 -1.71
C ALA A 4 -4.99 11.35 -3.24
N LEU A 5 -5.52 10.24 -3.77
CA LEU A 5 -5.55 9.97 -5.22
C LEU A 5 -6.84 10.49 -5.90
N ARG A 6 -7.71 11.20 -5.17
CA ARG A 6 -9.07 11.55 -5.63
C ARG A 6 -9.87 10.31 -6.10
N GLY A 7 -9.65 9.19 -5.43
CA GLY A 7 -10.38 7.96 -5.67
C GLY A 7 -11.81 8.04 -5.17
N GLU A 8 -12.69 7.33 -5.86
CA GLU A 8 -14.08 7.16 -5.49
C GLU A 8 -14.27 5.83 -4.76
N VAL A 9 -15.19 5.83 -3.80
CA VAL A 9 -15.53 4.66 -3.00
C VAL A 9 -17.01 4.33 -3.13
N ARG A 10 -17.33 3.05 -3.12
CA ARG A 10 -18.70 2.53 -3.09
C ARG A 10 -18.80 1.35 -2.13
N CYS A 11 -19.97 1.18 -1.53
CA CYS A 11 -20.23 0.08 -0.60
C CYS A 11 -21.26 -0.86 -1.20
N PHE A 12 -20.97 -2.15 -1.11
CA PHE A 12 -21.84 -3.19 -1.63
C PHE A 12 -22.01 -4.28 -0.58
N ALA A 13 -23.24 -4.65 -0.28
CA ALA A 13 -23.57 -5.75 0.61
C ALA A 13 -23.77 -7.04 -0.18
N THR A 14 -23.34 -8.16 0.36
CA THR A 14 -23.59 -9.48 -0.23
C THR A 14 -25.10 -9.75 -0.28
N GLY A 15 -25.67 -9.92 -1.48
CA GLY A 15 -27.08 -10.26 -1.66
C GLY A 15 -27.37 -11.72 -1.32
N TRP A 16 -26.40 -12.59 -1.59
CA TRP A 16 -26.40 -13.99 -1.17
C TRP A 16 -25.04 -14.38 -0.59
N ARG A 17 -24.78 -15.67 -0.36
CA ARG A 17 -23.47 -16.16 0.08
C ARG A 17 -22.39 -15.76 -0.92
N PHE A 18 -21.25 -15.32 -0.40
CA PHE A 18 -20.09 -14.92 -1.20
C PHE A 18 -18.90 -15.80 -0.88
N VAL A 19 -18.15 -16.21 -1.92
CA VAL A 19 -16.99 -17.07 -1.78
C VAL A 19 -15.84 -16.50 -2.57
N THR A 20 -14.67 -16.46 -1.95
CA THR A 20 -13.44 -15.91 -2.53
C THR A 20 -12.29 -16.88 -2.27
N GLY A 21 -11.42 -17.08 -3.26
CA GLY A 21 -10.21 -17.90 -3.10
C GLY A 21 -10.43 -19.41 -2.92
N LEU A 22 -11.51 -19.98 -3.48
CA LEU A 22 -11.66 -21.44 -3.55
C LEU A 22 -10.45 -22.09 -4.24
N GLY A 23 -9.96 -23.19 -3.67
CA GLY A 23 -8.80 -23.94 -4.18
C GLY A 23 -7.46 -23.60 -3.53
N ARG A 24 -7.40 -22.67 -2.56
CA ARG A 24 -6.23 -22.51 -1.68
C ARG A 24 -6.20 -23.64 -0.63
N GLU A 25 -5.02 -24.02 -0.13
CA GLU A 25 -4.94 -24.97 0.98
C GLU A 25 -5.51 -24.33 2.26
N HIS A 26 -6.40 -25.04 2.96
CA HIS A 26 -7.00 -24.61 4.23
C HIS A 26 -7.35 -25.85 5.05
N PRO A 27 -7.40 -25.79 6.40
CA PRO A 27 -7.82 -26.92 7.26
C PRO A 27 -9.20 -27.51 6.96
N VAL A 28 -10.01 -26.82 6.14
CA VAL A 28 -11.35 -27.25 5.70
C VAL A 28 -11.33 -27.70 4.23
N GLU A 29 -10.17 -28.13 3.73
CA GLU A 29 -9.85 -28.63 2.37
C GLU A 29 -10.04 -27.61 1.23
N ASN A 30 -11.13 -26.83 1.23
CA ASN A 30 -11.38 -25.74 0.30
C ASN A 30 -10.95 -24.38 0.84
N GLY A 31 -9.98 -23.79 0.17
CA GLY A 31 -9.44 -22.48 0.47
C GLY A 31 -10.44 -21.36 0.51
N PHE A 32 -10.11 -20.35 1.30
CA PHE A 32 -10.86 -19.13 1.43
C PHE A 32 -9.88 -17.95 1.45
N ALA A 33 -10.15 -16.87 0.71
CA ALA A 33 -9.21 -15.74 0.63
C ALA A 33 -9.30 -14.87 1.89
N TRP A 34 -8.26 -14.98 2.72
CA TRP A 34 -8.05 -14.14 3.89
C TRP A 34 -6.99 -13.08 3.60
N HIS A 35 -7.26 -11.84 3.99
CA HIS A 35 -6.28 -10.78 3.92
C HIS A 35 -5.20 -11.05 4.98
N HIS A 36 -3.96 -11.31 4.55
CA HIS A 36 -2.89 -11.82 5.41
C HIS A 36 -2.64 -10.99 6.68
N VAL A 37 -2.78 -9.66 6.58
CA VAL A 37 -2.57 -8.75 7.72
C VAL A 37 -3.83 -8.53 8.56
N LEU A 38 -5.00 -8.49 7.92
CA LEU A 38 -6.24 -8.07 8.59
C LEU A 38 -7.04 -9.27 9.12
N GLY A 39 -6.71 -10.48 8.67
CA GLY A 39 -7.43 -11.69 9.07
C GLY A 39 -8.90 -11.70 8.63
N VAL A 40 -9.26 -10.92 7.61
CA VAL A 40 -10.65 -10.80 7.13
C VAL A 40 -10.83 -11.37 5.72
N PRO A 41 -12.04 -11.87 5.39
CA PRO A 41 -12.42 -12.18 4.01
C PRO A 41 -12.23 -10.96 3.12
N TYR A 42 -11.65 -11.12 1.94
CA TYR A 42 -11.52 -10.02 0.98
C TYR A 42 -11.61 -10.48 -0.46
N LEU A 43 -11.93 -9.54 -1.36
CA LEU A 43 -11.86 -9.77 -2.80
C LEU A 43 -10.63 -9.02 -3.34
N PRO A 44 -9.63 -9.73 -3.92
CA PRO A 44 -8.47 -9.06 -4.49
C PRO A 44 -8.84 -8.05 -5.58
N GLY A 45 -8.12 -6.94 -5.67
CA GLY A 45 -8.34 -5.89 -6.67
C GLY A 45 -8.13 -6.40 -8.09
N SER A 46 -7.29 -7.43 -8.28
CA SER A 46 -7.17 -8.14 -9.55
C SER A 46 -8.45 -8.89 -9.92
N SER A 47 -9.14 -9.49 -8.95
CA SER A 47 -10.45 -10.13 -9.16
C SER A 47 -11.52 -9.08 -9.45
N VAL A 48 -11.52 -7.95 -8.75
CA VAL A 48 -12.42 -6.82 -9.05
C VAL A 48 -12.20 -6.35 -10.48
N LYS A 49 -10.94 -6.07 -10.87
CA LYS A 49 -10.57 -5.68 -12.23
C LYS A 49 -11.05 -6.70 -13.26
N GLY A 50 -10.82 -8.00 -13.01
CA GLY A 50 -11.23 -9.09 -13.90
C GLY A 50 -12.75 -9.18 -14.07
N THR A 51 -13.51 -9.03 -12.99
CA THR A 51 -14.98 -9.03 -13.03
C THR A 51 -15.50 -7.86 -13.89
N VAL A 52 -15.03 -6.64 -13.63
CA VAL A 52 -15.50 -5.46 -14.38
C VAL A 52 -15.07 -5.52 -15.85
N ARG A 53 -13.84 -5.96 -16.13
CA ARG A 53 -13.35 -6.15 -17.51
C ARG A 53 -14.20 -7.16 -18.27
N ALA A 54 -14.45 -8.34 -17.68
CA ALA A 54 -15.26 -9.37 -18.31
C ALA A 54 -16.68 -8.87 -18.57
N TRP A 55 -17.26 -8.11 -17.63
CA TRP A 55 -18.57 -7.48 -17.79
C TRP A 55 -18.60 -6.51 -18.99
N ALA A 56 -17.60 -5.62 -19.07
CA ALA A 56 -17.50 -4.62 -20.14
C ALA A 56 -17.33 -5.27 -21.53
N GLU A 57 -16.49 -6.30 -21.63
CA GLU A 57 -16.18 -6.99 -22.88
C GLU A 57 -17.35 -7.86 -23.39
N LYS A 58 -18.03 -8.58 -22.49
CA LYS A 58 -18.98 -9.65 -22.90
C LYS A 58 -20.45 -9.29 -22.76
N TRP A 59 -20.81 -8.38 -21.87
CA TRP A 59 -22.22 -8.06 -21.58
C TRP A 59 -22.61 -6.65 -21.99
N ALA A 60 -21.76 -5.67 -21.73
CA ALA A 60 -22.10 -4.28 -21.96
C ALA A 60 -21.85 -3.82 -23.41
N GLY A 61 -21.02 -4.54 -24.16
CA GLY A 61 -20.78 -4.27 -25.58
C GLY A 61 -20.08 -2.93 -25.85
N TYR A 62 -19.22 -2.48 -24.93
CA TYR A 62 -18.47 -1.23 -25.13
C TYR A 62 -17.35 -1.39 -26.16
N ASP A 63 -16.99 -0.27 -26.79
CA ASP A 63 -15.89 -0.20 -27.75
C ASP A 63 -14.59 -0.75 -27.15
N ASP A 64 -13.89 -1.60 -27.91
CA ASP A 64 -12.65 -2.25 -27.47
C ASP A 64 -11.58 -1.21 -27.09
N ASP A 65 -11.53 -0.08 -27.79
CA ASP A 65 -10.63 1.05 -27.48
C ASP A 65 -10.83 1.59 -26.06
N LYS A 66 -12.08 1.68 -25.58
CA LYS A 66 -12.38 2.17 -24.23
C LYS A 66 -11.95 1.15 -23.18
N VAL A 67 -12.21 -0.13 -23.43
CA VAL A 67 -11.82 -1.24 -22.54
C VAL A 67 -10.29 -1.30 -22.44
N GLN A 68 -9.59 -1.27 -23.57
CA GLN A 68 -8.13 -1.30 -23.62
C GLN A 68 -7.51 -0.06 -22.95
N ARG A 69 -8.09 1.14 -23.14
CA ARG A 69 -7.62 2.35 -22.45
C ARG A 69 -7.76 2.28 -20.93
N ILE A 70 -8.86 1.74 -20.43
CA ILE A 70 -9.15 1.67 -18.99
C ILE A 70 -8.36 0.55 -18.30
N PHE A 71 -8.32 -0.64 -18.89
CA PHE A 71 -7.73 -1.83 -18.27
C PHE A 71 -6.29 -2.10 -18.71
N GLY A 72 -5.86 -1.51 -19.83
CA GLY A 72 -4.67 -1.88 -20.57
C GLY A 72 -4.94 -3.00 -21.60
N PRO A 73 -4.24 -2.99 -22.75
CA PRO A 73 -4.30 -4.07 -23.73
C PRO A 73 -3.81 -5.39 -23.14
N PRO A 74 -4.18 -6.54 -23.74
CA PRO A 74 -3.64 -7.83 -23.36
C PRO A 74 -2.11 -7.86 -23.53
N GLY A 75 -1.40 -8.59 -22.68
CA GLY A 75 0.07 -8.65 -22.70
C GLY A 75 0.69 -9.24 -23.97
N THR A 76 -0.14 -9.78 -24.88
CA THR A 76 0.25 -10.27 -26.21
C THR A 76 0.15 -9.20 -27.30
N ALA A 77 -0.32 -7.99 -26.98
CA ALA A 77 -0.41 -6.90 -27.93
C ALA A 77 0.97 -6.33 -28.29
N SER A 78 1.13 -5.89 -29.54
CA SER A 78 2.37 -5.28 -30.04
C SER A 78 2.69 -3.95 -29.35
N GLU A 79 1.66 -3.21 -28.94
CA GLU A 79 1.79 -1.97 -28.18
C GLU A 79 1.29 -2.20 -26.76
N LEU A 80 2.20 -2.06 -25.79
CA LEU A 80 1.87 -2.15 -24.38
C LEU A 80 1.50 -0.76 -23.87
N SER A 81 0.29 -0.64 -23.34
CA SER A 81 -0.13 0.55 -22.59
C SER A 81 -0.65 0.14 -21.22
N VAL A 82 -0.71 1.10 -20.31
CA VAL A 82 -1.14 0.87 -18.93
C VAL A 82 -2.49 1.54 -18.74
N GLY A 83 -3.40 0.82 -18.09
CA GLY A 83 -4.75 1.31 -17.81
C GLY A 83 -4.79 2.64 -17.06
N SER A 84 -5.84 3.43 -17.32
CA SER A 84 -6.09 4.73 -16.69
C SER A 84 -6.58 4.64 -15.24
N VAL A 85 -7.00 3.46 -14.78
CA VAL A 85 -7.68 3.26 -13.50
C VAL A 85 -6.95 2.24 -12.60
N ILE A 86 -6.88 2.56 -11.30
CA ILE A 86 -6.34 1.71 -10.22
C ILE A 86 -7.51 1.03 -9.50
N PHE A 87 -7.44 -0.30 -9.41
CA PHE A 87 -8.39 -1.14 -8.68
C PHE A 87 -7.78 -1.58 -7.36
N PHE A 88 -8.42 -1.24 -6.24
CA PHE A 88 -8.00 -1.70 -4.92
C PHE A 88 -8.72 -2.99 -4.53
N ASP A 89 -8.17 -3.66 -3.52
CA ASP A 89 -8.81 -4.78 -2.85
C ASP A 89 -10.16 -4.35 -2.24
N ALA A 90 -11.18 -5.17 -2.41
CA ALA A 90 -12.45 -4.97 -1.75
C ALA A 90 -12.39 -5.54 -0.33
N LEU A 91 -12.47 -4.65 0.66
CA LEU A 91 -12.32 -4.98 2.07
C LEU A 91 -13.65 -4.84 2.79
N PRO A 92 -13.94 -5.67 3.81
CA PRO A 92 -15.16 -5.53 4.58
C PRO A 92 -15.14 -4.27 5.43
N VAL A 93 -16.31 -3.62 5.53
CA VAL A 93 -16.47 -2.36 6.29
C VAL A 93 -16.49 -2.62 7.81
N GLY A 94 -16.81 -3.83 8.23
CA GLY A 94 -16.87 -4.25 9.62
C GLY A 94 -16.71 -5.75 9.77
N PRO A 95 -16.97 -6.30 10.97
CA PRO A 95 -16.88 -7.73 11.23
C PRO A 95 -17.75 -8.54 10.26
N VAL A 96 -17.17 -9.59 9.69
CA VAL A 96 -17.83 -10.45 8.69
C VAL A 96 -18.24 -11.76 9.33
N LYS A 97 -19.50 -12.16 9.13
CA LYS A 97 -19.97 -13.50 9.50
C LYS A 97 -19.65 -14.51 8.39
N VAL A 98 -18.99 -15.59 8.77
CA VAL A 98 -18.69 -16.73 7.88
C VAL A 98 -19.64 -17.89 8.20
N GLN A 99 -20.06 -18.64 7.19
CA GLN A 99 -20.92 -19.81 7.27
C GLN A 99 -20.28 -21.00 6.55
N ALA A 100 -20.45 -22.20 7.08
CA ALA A 100 -20.15 -23.43 6.36
C ALA A 100 -21.27 -23.72 5.36
N ASP A 101 -20.89 -24.22 4.19
CA ASP A 101 -21.77 -24.70 3.15
C ASP A 101 -21.21 -25.99 2.54
N VAL A 102 -22.01 -26.74 1.79
CA VAL A 102 -21.61 -28.04 1.23
C VAL A 102 -21.89 -28.09 -0.26
N MET A 103 -20.96 -28.64 -1.03
CA MET A 103 -21.19 -29.02 -2.42
C MET A 103 -21.15 -30.52 -2.57
N THR A 104 -22.05 -31.08 -3.36
CA THR A 104 -22.16 -32.53 -3.58
C THR A 104 -22.04 -32.83 -5.07
N PRO A 105 -20.84 -32.73 -5.67
CA PRO A 105 -20.63 -33.16 -7.05
C PRO A 105 -20.98 -34.65 -7.20
N HIS A 106 -21.89 -34.94 -8.13
CA HIS A 106 -22.31 -36.31 -8.47
C HIS A 106 -21.44 -36.90 -9.59
N TYR A 107 -21.25 -36.15 -10.68
CA TYR A 107 -20.56 -36.63 -11.87
C TYR A 107 -19.05 -36.30 -11.90
N ALA A 108 -18.38 -36.24 -10.73
CA ALA A 108 -16.96 -35.90 -10.67
C ALA A 108 -16.07 -36.78 -11.58
N PRO A 109 -16.27 -38.12 -11.69
CA PRO A 109 -15.49 -38.97 -12.58
C PRO A 109 -15.68 -38.67 -14.07
N TYR A 110 -16.85 -38.16 -14.47
CA TYR A 110 -17.14 -37.78 -15.85
C TYR A 110 -16.39 -36.51 -16.28
N TYR A 111 -16.28 -35.53 -15.39
CA TYR A 111 -15.57 -34.27 -15.67
C TYR A 111 -14.05 -34.37 -15.50
N GLN A 112 -13.56 -35.44 -14.87
CA GLN A 112 -12.12 -35.68 -14.74
C GLN A 112 -11.60 -36.43 -15.98
N ALA A 113 -10.41 -36.04 -16.46
CA ALA A 113 -9.73 -36.73 -17.55
C ALA A 113 -9.20 -38.11 -17.09
N GLN A 114 -10.10 -39.09 -16.96
CA GLN A 114 -9.78 -40.47 -16.59
C GLN A 114 -9.63 -41.37 -17.82
N ARG A 115 -8.87 -42.47 -17.69
CA ARG A 115 -8.76 -43.53 -18.70
C ARG A 115 -9.10 -44.89 -18.08
N PRO A 116 -10.14 -45.61 -18.57
CA PRO A 116 -11.11 -45.19 -19.59
C PRO A 116 -11.98 -44.01 -19.12
N ALA A 117 -12.43 -43.18 -20.06
CA ALA A 117 -13.36 -42.10 -19.74
C ALA A 117 -14.70 -42.70 -19.31
N GLN A 118 -15.19 -42.28 -18.14
CA GLN A 118 -16.46 -42.79 -17.62
C GLN A 118 -17.61 -41.95 -18.18
N PRO A 119 -18.66 -42.55 -18.78
CA PRO A 119 -19.81 -41.80 -19.27
C PRO A 119 -20.58 -41.14 -18.11
N PRO A 120 -21.37 -40.07 -18.37
CA PRO A 120 -22.22 -39.50 -17.34
C PRO A 120 -23.30 -40.53 -17.00
N GLY A 121 -23.37 -40.92 -15.74
CA GLY A 121 -24.26 -41.97 -15.25
C GLY A 121 -24.79 -41.65 -13.86
N ASP A 122 -26.05 -41.97 -13.60
CA ASP A 122 -26.71 -41.60 -12.35
C ASP A 122 -26.28 -42.44 -11.14
N TRP A 123 -25.39 -43.43 -11.34
CA TRP A 123 -24.87 -44.34 -10.33
C TRP A 123 -23.64 -43.84 -9.57
N PHE A 124 -23.11 -42.66 -9.91
CA PHE A 124 -22.00 -42.10 -9.14
C PHE A 124 -22.47 -41.72 -7.73
N GLU A 125 -21.59 -41.81 -6.74
CA GLU A 125 -21.94 -41.39 -5.39
C GLU A 125 -21.73 -39.87 -5.24
N PRO A 126 -22.68 -39.13 -4.63
CA PRO A 126 -22.48 -37.72 -4.33
C PRO A 126 -21.40 -37.58 -3.25
N VAL A 127 -20.33 -36.85 -3.54
CA VAL A 127 -19.23 -36.61 -2.58
C VAL A 127 -19.46 -35.28 -1.88
N PRO A 128 -19.85 -35.22 -0.58
CA PRO A 128 -20.08 -33.96 0.11
C PRO A 128 -18.75 -33.29 0.46
N ILE A 129 -18.52 -32.09 -0.06
CA ILE A 129 -17.32 -31.30 0.17
C ILE A 129 -17.73 -30.01 0.90
N PRO A 130 -17.42 -29.88 2.21
CA PRO A 130 -17.70 -28.66 2.95
C PRO A 130 -16.76 -27.52 2.51
N PHE A 131 -17.24 -26.28 2.60
CA PHE A 131 -16.44 -25.08 2.34
C PHE A 131 -17.00 -23.87 3.10
N LEU A 132 -16.17 -22.83 3.27
CA LEU A 132 -16.55 -21.60 3.96
C LEU A 132 -17.09 -20.55 2.99
N THR A 133 -18.06 -19.77 3.47
CA THR A 133 -18.74 -18.70 2.72
C THR A 133 -18.93 -17.48 3.59
N VAL A 134 -18.86 -16.28 3.02
CA VAL A 134 -19.37 -15.07 3.66
C VAL A 134 -20.90 -15.13 3.65
N ALA A 135 -21.51 -14.86 4.80
CA ALA A 135 -22.96 -14.80 4.93
C ALA A 135 -23.58 -13.70 4.02
N PRO A 136 -24.90 -13.76 3.76
CA PRO A 136 -25.62 -12.62 3.19
C PRO A 136 -25.60 -11.38 4.10
N GLY A 137 -25.79 -10.20 3.50
CA GLY A 137 -25.89 -8.91 4.19
C GLY A 137 -24.55 -8.33 4.69
N GLN A 138 -23.42 -8.89 4.28
CA GLN A 138 -22.09 -8.43 4.72
C GLN A 138 -21.58 -7.35 3.76
N THR A 139 -21.16 -6.21 4.29
CA THR A 139 -20.82 -5.04 3.48
C THR A 139 -19.32 -4.93 3.19
N PHE A 140 -18.99 -4.75 1.92
CA PHE A 140 -17.64 -4.55 1.40
C PHE A 140 -17.49 -3.17 0.78
N LEU A 141 -16.31 -2.58 0.98
CA LEU A 141 -15.86 -1.33 0.42
C LEU A 141 -15.07 -1.62 -0.85
N PHE A 142 -15.52 -1.06 -1.96
CA PHE A 142 -14.81 -1.09 -3.23
C PHE A 142 -14.26 0.31 -3.49
N THR A 143 -12.97 0.37 -3.82
CA THR A 143 -12.28 1.63 -4.05
C THR A 143 -11.64 1.61 -5.43
N ILE A 144 -11.86 2.70 -6.18
CA ILE A 144 -11.31 2.89 -7.52
C ILE A 144 -10.68 4.27 -7.56
N ALA A 145 -9.47 4.39 -8.09
CA ALA A 145 -8.80 5.69 -8.21
C ALA A 145 -8.23 5.94 -9.61
N PRO A 146 -8.19 7.19 -10.06
CA PRO A 146 -7.52 7.53 -11.30
C PRO A 146 -6.01 7.29 -11.13
N ARG A 147 -5.37 6.74 -12.15
CA ARG A 147 -3.92 6.56 -12.14
C ARG A 147 -3.20 7.91 -12.12
N ARG A 148 -3.69 8.87 -12.90
CA ARG A 148 -3.20 10.26 -12.88
C ARG A 148 -4.28 11.15 -12.28
N PRO A 149 -4.16 11.56 -11.01
CA PRO A 149 -5.18 12.38 -10.35
C PRO A 149 -5.48 13.69 -11.07
N GLY A 150 -4.53 14.26 -11.83
CA GLY A 150 -4.70 15.49 -12.61
C GLY A 150 -5.44 15.32 -13.95
N SER A 151 -5.58 14.09 -14.46
CA SER A 151 -6.25 13.82 -15.74
C SER A 151 -7.76 13.82 -15.55
N GLN A 152 -8.48 14.62 -16.36
CA GLN A 152 -9.95 14.59 -16.33
C GLN A 152 -10.51 13.30 -16.95
N ASP A 153 -9.83 12.75 -17.95
CA ASP A 153 -10.26 11.52 -18.61
C ASP A 153 -10.16 10.31 -17.66
N ASP A 154 -9.05 10.19 -16.92
CA ASP A 154 -8.87 9.11 -15.93
C ASP A 154 -9.96 9.18 -14.84
N ARG A 155 -10.43 10.38 -14.49
CA ARG A 155 -11.53 10.55 -13.54
C ARG A 155 -12.88 10.16 -14.13
N ARG A 156 -13.16 10.55 -15.37
CA ARG A 156 -14.38 10.12 -16.09
C ARG A 156 -14.43 8.61 -16.21
N ASP A 157 -13.29 7.99 -16.46
CA ASP A 157 -13.15 6.53 -16.49
C ASP A 157 -13.48 5.90 -15.15
N CYS A 158 -13.03 6.48 -14.03
CA CYS A 158 -13.37 5.96 -12.70
C CYS A 158 -14.88 5.93 -12.46
N THR A 159 -15.58 7.00 -12.83
CA THR A 159 -17.04 7.06 -12.69
C THR A 159 -17.73 6.01 -13.57
N LEU A 160 -17.26 5.82 -14.80
CA LEU A 160 -17.76 4.80 -15.72
C LEU A 160 -17.51 3.38 -15.18
N VAL A 161 -16.29 3.10 -14.70
CA VAL A 161 -15.92 1.81 -14.12
C VAL A 161 -16.74 1.50 -12.86
N LEU A 162 -17.11 2.51 -12.06
CA LEU A 162 -17.99 2.28 -10.91
C LEU A 162 -19.42 1.88 -11.32
N GLN A 163 -19.94 2.42 -12.42
CA GLN A 163 -21.22 1.98 -12.99
C GLN A 163 -21.12 0.52 -13.44
N TRP A 164 -20.06 0.21 -14.19
CA TRP A 164 -19.77 -1.15 -14.64
C TRP A 164 -19.60 -2.14 -13.49
N LEU A 165 -18.96 -1.70 -12.41
CA LEU A 165 -18.81 -2.50 -11.20
C LEU A 165 -20.17 -2.80 -10.55
N GLU A 166 -21.04 -1.80 -10.41
CA GLU A 166 -22.39 -1.98 -9.85
C GLU A 166 -23.19 -2.99 -10.69
N GLU A 167 -23.19 -2.84 -12.01
CA GLU A 167 -23.90 -3.73 -12.93
C GLU A 167 -23.29 -5.15 -12.95
N ALA A 168 -21.96 -5.25 -12.92
CA ALA A 168 -21.26 -6.54 -12.88
C ALA A 168 -21.55 -7.31 -11.58
N LEU A 169 -21.48 -6.63 -10.42
CA LEU A 169 -21.74 -7.25 -9.13
C LEU A 169 -23.20 -7.69 -8.97
N ALA A 170 -24.14 -6.96 -9.56
CA ALA A 170 -25.55 -7.32 -9.57
C ALA A 170 -25.87 -8.46 -10.57
N GLY A 171 -25.29 -8.41 -11.78
CA GLY A 171 -25.61 -9.34 -12.86
C GLY A 171 -24.80 -10.65 -12.80
N ILE A 172 -23.48 -10.54 -12.97
CA ILE A 172 -22.59 -11.71 -13.08
C ILE A 172 -22.04 -12.19 -11.74
N GLY A 173 -21.93 -11.28 -10.76
CA GLY A 173 -21.32 -11.55 -9.45
C GLY A 173 -19.80 -11.64 -9.49
N ALA A 174 -19.19 -11.66 -8.30
CA ALA A 174 -17.75 -11.74 -8.11
C ALA A 174 -17.36 -12.90 -7.19
N GLY A 175 -16.13 -13.39 -7.35
CA GLY A 175 -15.60 -14.53 -6.60
C GLY A 175 -15.90 -15.87 -7.27
N ALA A 176 -16.07 -16.91 -6.47
CA ALA A 176 -16.25 -18.27 -6.96
C ALA A 176 -17.73 -18.69 -6.98
N LYS A 177 -18.04 -19.69 -7.82
CA LYS A 177 -19.39 -20.28 -7.95
C LYS A 177 -20.49 -19.28 -8.34
N THR A 178 -20.13 -18.26 -9.12
CA THR A 178 -21.06 -17.20 -9.56
C THR A 178 -22.21 -17.72 -10.42
N ALA A 179 -21.99 -18.81 -11.19
CA ALA A 179 -23.04 -19.48 -11.97
C ALA A 179 -24.12 -20.14 -11.10
N ALA A 180 -23.78 -20.55 -9.88
CA ALA A 180 -24.73 -21.08 -8.88
C ALA A 180 -25.36 -19.97 -8.02
N GLY A 181 -25.16 -18.70 -8.36
CA GLY A 181 -25.75 -17.55 -7.68
C GLY A 181 -24.92 -16.96 -6.54
N TYR A 182 -23.72 -17.47 -6.27
CA TYR A 182 -22.84 -16.90 -5.24
C TYR A 182 -22.27 -15.55 -5.69
N GLY A 183 -21.89 -14.72 -4.70
CA GLY A 183 -21.12 -13.51 -4.92
C GLY A 183 -21.87 -12.40 -5.65
N ARG A 184 -23.20 -12.37 -5.54
CA ARG A 184 -24.00 -11.20 -5.93
C ARG A 184 -23.95 -10.14 -4.85
N PHE A 185 -23.87 -8.88 -5.26
CA PHE A 185 -23.89 -7.77 -4.32
C PHE A 185 -24.93 -6.72 -4.70
N VAL A 186 -25.34 -5.96 -3.68
CA VAL A 186 -26.32 -4.88 -3.77
C VAL A 186 -25.70 -3.62 -3.18
N ARG A 187 -25.80 -2.50 -3.90
CA ARG A 187 -25.23 -1.22 -3.47
C ARG A 187 -25.87 -0.73 -2.18
N GLN A 188 -25.08 -0.11 -1.32
CA GLN A 188 -25.48 0.43 -0.01
C GLN A 188 -25.12 1.92 0.12
N PRO A 189 -25.91 2.84 -0.48
CA PRO A 189 -25.62 4.28 -0.45
C PRO A 189 -25.59 4.87 0.96
N ASP A 190 -26.40 4.34 1.88
CA ASP A 190 -26.45 4.82 3.27
C ASP A 190 -25.14 4.51 4.02
N MET A 191 -24.54 3.36 3.73
CA MET A 191 -23.23 3.00 4.31
C MET A 191 -22.11 3.84 3.71
N GLU A 192 -22.18 4.15 2.40
CA GLU A 192 -21.25 5.06 1.73
C GLU A 192 -21.22 6.42 2.43
N LYS A 193 -22.40 7.02 2.68
CA LYS A 193 -22.52 8.32 3.37
C LYS A 193 -21.93 8.26 4.78
N LYS A 194 -22.32 7.26 5.58
CA LYS A 194 -21.82 7.09 6.95
C LYS A 194 -20.29 6.96 7.01
N LEU A 195 -19.68 6.25 6.06
CA LEU A 195 -18.23 6.11 6.00
C LEU A 195 -17.55 7.42 5.60
N LEU A 196 -18.08 8.12 4.60
CA LEU A 196 -17.54 9.42 4.18
C LEU A 196 -17.62 10.45 5.31
N GLU A 197 -18.74 10.50 6.04
CA GLU A 197 -18.91 11.35 7.23
C GLU A 197 -17.90 11.00 8.32
N ARG A 198 -17.66 9.71 8.58
CA ARG A 198 -16.67 9.24 9.56
C ARG A 198 -15.23 9.60 9.18
N TRP A 199 -14.92 9.65 7.88
CA TRP A 199 -13.57 9.95 7.39
C TRP A 199 -13.32 11.45 7.18
N ALA A 200 -14.36 12.28 7.03
CA ALA A 200 -14.24 13.72 6.89
C ALA A 200 -13.42 14.42 8.00
N PRO A 201 -13.67 14.18 9.31
CA PRO A 201 -12.89 14.79 10.39
C PRO A 201 -11.48 14.21 10.53
N ARG A 202 -11.31 12.89 10.31
CA ARG A 202 -9.99 12.23 10.41
C ARG A 202 -8.99 12.73 9.38
N GLN A 203 -9.43 13.08 8.17
CA GLN A 203 -8.54 13.66 7.16
C GLN A 203 -8.09 15.09 7.51
N GLN A 204 -8.87 15.84 8.31
CA GLN A 204 -8.42 17.15 8.80
C GLN A 204 -7.44 16.98 9.97
N GLU A 205 -7.65 16.03 10.87
CA GLU A 205 -6.69 15.71 11.94
C GLU A 205 -5.39 15.12 11.40
N GLU A 206 -5.44 14.24 10.39
CA GLU A 206 -4.25 13.70 9.71
C GLU A 206 -3.50 14.79 8.94
N LYS A 207 -4.18 15.67 8.18
CA LYS A 207 -3.51 16.80 7.52
C LYS A 207 -2.94 17.83 8.51
N ARG A 208 -3.55 17.95 9.68
CA ARG A 208 -3.10 18.85 10.77
C ARG A 208 -1.96 18.20 11.57
N GLY A 209 -1.94 16.87 11.66
CA GLY A 209 -0.84 16.05 12.18
C GLY A 209 0.35 15.98 11.23
N GLU A 210 0.11 15.91 9.91
CA GLU A 210 1.13 16.02 8.84
C GLU A 210 1.70 17.45 8.73
N SER A 211 0.99 18.46 9.27
CA SER A 211 1.51 19.83 9.41
C SER A 211 2.29 20.08 10.70
N LEU A 212 2.34 19.10 11.62
CA LEU A 212 3.43 19.05 12.60
C LEU A 212 4.65 18.50 11.85
N PRO A 213 5.85 19.09 11.99
CA PRO A 213 6.99 18.68 11.19
C PRO A 213 7.26 17.20 11.39
N GLU A 214 7.32 16.45 10.29
CA GLU A 214 7.99 15.16 10.22
C GLU A 214 9.38 15.32 10.85
N GLU A 215 9.52 14.94 12.11
CA GLU A 215 10.82 14.70 12.72
C GLU A 215 11.43 13.46 12.05
N THR A 216 12.11 13.72 10.95
CA THR A 216 13.30 13.00 10.45
C THR A 216 13.12 11.54 10.06
N ALA A 217 12.44 11.30 8.94
CA ALA A 217 12.84 10.23 8.01
C ALA A 217 13.80 10.83 6.96
N VAL A 218 15.05 11.08 7.35
CA VAL A 218 16.09 11.58 6.44
C VAL A 218 16.53 10.42 5.54
N LEU A 219 16.04 10.40 4.31
CA LEU A 219 16.82 9.88 3.17
C LEU A 219 18.18 10.62 3.19
N PRO A 220 19.34 9.95 3.09
CA PRO A 220 20.63 10.63 3.23
C PRO A 220 20.72 11.73 2.18
N ALA A 221 20.61 12.97 2.64
CA ALA A 221 20.86 14.15 1.85
C ALA A 221 22.30 14.06 1.33
N GLU A 222 22.52 14.41 0.08
CA GLU A 222 23.90 14.63 -0.37
C GLU A 222 24.55 15.65 0.58
N PRO A 223 25.79 15.42 1.04
CA PRO A 223 26.41 16.27 2.04
C PRO A 223 26.45 17.70 1.51
N ALA A 224 25.83 18.62 2.27
CA ALA A 224 25.63 20.02 1.90
C ALA A 224 26.95 20.78 1.66
N SER A 225 28.11 20.18 1.96
CA SER A 225 29.43 20.73 1.69
C SER A 225 30.52 19.65 1.51
N PRO A 226 31.64 19.98 0.83
CA PRO A 226 32.80 19.11 0.73
C PRO A 226 33.43 18.74 2.08
N ILE A 227 33.34 19.63 3.07
CA ILE A 227 33.88 19.41 4.42
C ILE A 227 33.03 18.39 5.17
N LEU A 228 31.70 18.50 5.08
CA LEU A 228 30.79 17.54 5.69
C LEU A 228 30.96 16.14 5.08
N ALA A 229 31.11 16.05 3.75
CA ALA A 229 31.38 14.79 3.06
C ALA A 229 32.67 14.10 3.55
N GLU A 230 33.70 14.90 3.87
CA GLU A 230 34.96 14.39 4.41
C GLU A 230 34.81 13.98 5.88
N MET A 231 34.06 14.73 6.68
CA MET A 231 33.75 14.37 8.07
C MET A 231 32.91 13.09 8.16
N GLU A 232 31.95 12.89 7.26
CA GLU A 232 31.15 11.66 7.18
C GLU A 232 32.02 10.43 6.94
N LYS A 233 33.04 10.53 6.07
CA LYS A 233 34.05 9.46 5.86
C LYS A 233 34.87 9.17 7.13
N ASP A 234 35.08 10.18 7.96
CA ASP A 234 35.75 10.06 9.26
C ASP A 234 34.82 9.58 10.39
N GLY A 235 33.54 9.31 10.09
CA GLY A 235 32.59 8.71 11.03
C GLY A 235 31.62 9.68 11.69
N TYR A 236 31.45 10.90 11.17
CA TYR A 236 30.63 11.97 11.77
C TYR A 236 29.25 11.50 12.25
N ASP A 237 28.51 10.79 11.41
CA ASP A 237 27.17 10.26 11.75
C ASP A 237 27.14 8.74 12.00
N SER A 238 28.22 8.01 11.72
CA SER A 238 28.23 6.54 11.75
C SER A 238 28.94 5.94 12.96
N ASP A 239 30.03 6.56 13.45
CA ASP A 239 30.83 6.03 14.55
C ASP A 239 31.39 7.16 15.43
N PRO A 240 30.78 7.41 16.60
CA PRO A 240 31.18 8.48 17.51
C PRO A 240 32.63 8.36 18.04
N GLU A 241 33.16 7.15 18.23
CA GLU A 241 34.52 6.97 18.78
C GLU A 241 35.58 7.19 17.71
N ARG A 242 35.33 6.67 16.50
CA ARG A 242 36.17 6.94 15.32
C ARG A 242 36.21 8.44 15.01
N PHE A 243 35.05 9.11 15.06
CA PHE A 243 35.01 10.54 14.82
C PHE A 243 35.67 11.35 15.95
N MET A 244 35.56 10.97 17.22
CA MET A 244 36.30 11.64 18.31
C MET A 244 37.81 11.61 18.14
N LEU A 245 38.34 10.51 17.59
CA LEU A 245 39.76 10.40 17.25
C LEU A 245 40.11 11.39 16.14
N ALA A 246 39.38 11.36 15.02
CA ALA A 246 39.58 12.27 13.89
C ALA A 246 39.39 13.75 14.28
N LEU A 247 38.43 14.04 15.16
CA LEU A 247 38.21 15.38 15.71
C LEU A 247 39.48 15.87 16.40
N THR A 248 40.10 15.00 17.19
CA THR A 248 41.28 15.35 17.99
C THR A 248 42.56 15.44 17.15
N THR A 249 42.74 14.53 16.18
CA THR A 249 43.99 14.42 15.41
C THR A 249 43.99 15.26 14.14
N LYS A 250 42.83 15.52 13.54
CA LYS A 250 42.70 16.13 12.20
C LYS A 250 41.91 17.43 12.26
N TRP A 251 40.67 17.40 12.74
CA TRP A 251 39.74 18.54 12.56
C TRP A 251 40.04 19.73 13.46
N LEU A 252 40.50 19.52 14.70
CA LEU A 252 40.94 20.63 15.57
C LEU A 252 42.16 21.36 15.00
N ALA A 253 43.15 20.62 14.48
CA ALA A 253 44.34 21.20 13.85
C ALA A 253 43.98 21.97 12.58
N ARG A 254 43.09 21.42 11.74
CA ARG A 254 42.60 22.08 10.52
C ARG A 254 41.79 23.34 10.82
N MET A 255 40.98 23.34 11.87
CA MET A 255 40.23 24.52 12.33
C MET A 255 41.17 25.63 12.85
N GLN A 256 42.27 25.27 13.51
CA GLN A 256 43.21 26.22 14.12
C GLN A 256 44.34 26.67 13.17
N SER A 257 44.51 26.02 12.02
CA SER A 257 45.53 26.38 11.04
C SER A 257 45.27 27.75 10.43
N ALA A 258 46.32 28.57 10.35
CA ALA A 258 46.28 29.89 9.70
C ALA A 258 46.13 29.79 8.16
N GLU A 259 46.39 28.62 7.58
CA GLU A 259 46.26 28.35 6.14
C GLU A 259 44.81 28.04 5.73
N THR A 260 43.92 27.80 6.69
CA THR A 260 42.52 27.48 6.39
C THR A 260 41.68 28.75 6.30
N GLU A 261 40.97 28.89 5.18
CA GLU A 261 40.07 30.03 4.93
C GLU A 261 39.09 30.26 6.09
N ALA A 262 38.78 31.53 6.38
CA ALA A 262 37.89 31.89 7.49
C ALA A 262 36.47 31.31 7.34
N ALA A 263 36.01 31.06 6.11
CA ALA A 263 34.74 30.37 5.85
C ALA A 263 34.81 28.88 6.26
N CYS A 264 35.83 28.16 5.80
CA CYS A 264 36.08 26.76 6.15
C CYS A 264 36.29 26.55 7.66
N ARG A 265 37.00 27.47 8.34
CA ARG A 265 37.18 27.40 9.80
C ARG A 265 35.86 27.50 10.56
N ARG A 266 34.98 28.41 10.15
CA ARG A 266 33.64 28.57 10.74
C ARG A 266 32.76 27.36 10.49
N GLU A 267 32.82 26.82 9.27
CA GLU A 267 32.06 25.63 8.91
C GLU A 267 32.49 24.41 9.72
N ILE A 268 33.80 24.15 9.83
CA ILE A 268 34.33 23.08 10.68
C ILE A 268 33.90 23.29 12.13
N ALA A 269 34.02 24.51 12.67
CA ALA A 269 33.62 24.80 14.05
C ALA A 269 32.12 24.53 14.29
N GLY A 270 31.26 24.93 13.34
CA GLY A 270 29.82 24.67 13.39
C GLY A 270 29.49 23.18 13.38
N LEU A 271 30.12 22.40 12.49
CA LEU A 271 29.93 20.95 12.43
C LEU A 271 30.45 20.25 13.68
N LEU A 272 31.62 20.62 14.20
CA LEU A 272 32.13 20.06 15.45
C LEU A 272 31.21 20.37 16.65
N ALA A 273 30.65 21.59 16.71
CA ALA A 273 29.70 21.97 17.75
C ALA A 273 28.40 21.16 17.66
N ALA A 274 27.83 21.02 16.46
CA ALA A 274 26.63 20.22 16.23
C ALA A 274 26.84 18.76 16.62
N TRP A 275 27.98 18.18 16.25
CA TRP A 275 28.36 16.82 16.63
C TRP A 275 28.46 16.65 18.15
N TYR A 276 29.13 17.58 18.86
CA TYR A 276 29.22 17.51 20.33
C TYR A 276 27.84 17.61 21.00
N GLN A 277 26.94 18.44 20.48
CA GLN A 277 25.59 18.59 21.01
C GLN A 277 24.75 17.32 20.80
N LYS A 278 24.89 16.65 19.65
CA LYS A 278 24.18 15.41 19.31
C LYS A 278 24.75 14.19 20.05
N ALA A 279 26.05 13.97 19.95
CA ALA A 279 26.70 12.75 20.45
C ALA A 279 27.05 12.80 21.94
N ARG A 280 27.36 13.99 22.49
CA ARG A 280 27.84 14.15 23.88
C ARG A 280 27.29 15.44 24.53
N PRO A 281 25.96 15.60 24.66
CA PRO A 281 25.32 16.84 25.13
C PRO A 281 25.79 17.28 26.52
N ASP A 282 26.03 16.32 27.42
CA ASP A 282 26.51 16.60 28.78
C ASP A 282 27.91 17.21 28.77
N GLN A 283 28.78 16.77 27.85
CA GLN A 283 30.14 17.30 27.74
C GLN A 283 30.17 18.67 27.08
N TRP A 284 29.20 18.98 26.21
CA TRP A 284 29.05 20.32 25.65
C TRP A 284 28.60 21.36 26.69
N LYS A 285 27.67 20.97 27.58
CA LYS A 285 27.16 21.82 28.67
C LYS A 285 28.14 21.92 29.84
N LYS A 286 28.75 20.80 30.24
CA LYS A 286 29.71 20.69 31.36
C LYS A 286 30.93 19.84 30.94
N PRO A 287 31.92 20.45 30.27
CA PRO A 287 33.07 19.71 29.76
C PRO A 287 33.96 19.18 30.88
N ASN A 288 34.45 17.95 30.70
CA ASN A 288 35.48 17.38 31.56
C ASN A 288 36.86 18.03 31.30
N LYS A 289 37.84 17.80 32.18
CA LYS A 289 39.20 18.39 32.07
C LYS A 289 39.87 18.15 30.72
N LYS A 290 39.56 17.04 30.02
CA LYS A 290 40.18 16.67 28.73
C LYS A 290 39.53 17.38 27.53
N ASN A 291 38.21 17.62 27.58
CA ASN A 291 37.45 18.19 26.46
C ASN A 291 37.16 19.69 26.61
N ALA A 292 37.35 20.26 27.82
CA ALA A 292 37.28 21.70 28.07
C ALA A 292 38.09 22.56 27.08
N PRO A 293 39.39 22.29 26.81
CA PRO A 293 40.16 23.10 25.87
C PRO A 293 39.66 22.97 24.42
N LYS A 294 39.17 21.77 24.03
CA LYS A 294 38.65 21.51 22.67
C LYS A 294 37.37 22.30 22.41
N ILE A 295 36.44 22.25 23.36
CA ILE A 295 35.15 22.94 23.26
C ILE A 295 35.33 24.46 23.32
N ALA A 296 36.28 24.96 24.12
CA ALA A 296 36.62 26.38 24.15
C ALA A 296 37.16 26.85 22.78
N ALA A 297 38.04 26.08 22.14
CA ALA A 297 38.55 26.39 20.82
C ALA A 297 37.45 26.40 19.74
N ILE A 298 36.51 25.45 19.79
CA ILE A 298 35.38 25.39 18.85
C ILE A 298 34.48 26.62 19.02
N LYS A 299 34.16 27.01 20.26
CA LYS A 299 33.34 28.21 20.54
C LYS A 299 34.02 29.49 20.06
N ALA A 300 35.32 29.65 20.33
CA ALA A 300 36.08 30.81 19.86
C ALA A 300 36.12 30.92 18.32
N ALA A 301 36.25 29.79 17.62
CA ALA A 301 36.25 29.76 16.16
C ALA A 301 34.88 30.10 15.54
N MET A 302 33.78 29.95 16.30
CA MET A 302 32.44 30.38 15.87
C MET A 302 32.19 31.88 16.09
N GLU A 303 32.83 32.49 17.10
CA GLU A 303 32.63 33.89 17.49
C GLU A 303 33.50 34.88 16.70
N THR A 304 34.57 34.40 16.06
CA THR A 304 35.47 35.25 15.27
C THR A 304 34.81 35.64 13.94
N SER A 305 34.21 36.84 13.89
CA SER A 305 33.64 37.48 12.69
C SER A 305 34.67 38.28 11.91
#